data_AF-A0A9Q4DV36-F1
#
_entry.id   AF-A0A9Q4DV36-F1
#
_cell.length_a   1.000
_cell.length_b   1.000
_cell.length_c   1.000
_cell.angle_alpha   90.00
_cell.angle_beta   90.00
_cell.angle_gamma   90.00
#
_symmetry.space_group_name_H-M   'P 1'
#
loop_
_entity.id
_entity.type
_entity.pdbx_description
1 polymer ?
#
loop_
_entity_poly.entity_id
_entity_poly.type
_entity_poly.pdbx_seq_one_letter_code
_entity_poly.pdbx_strand_id
1 'polypeptide(L)'
;MKTARFEAVHELKDRYPITWLVCIAKVSRSGYYKWRKAQRIRMARQQREQIIKEHIMAIHHSRPFDGYPWIAIALKKEGFSINHKRVYRLMKEMNIQSIIRKKRRYFGRQASVVLPNRLNREFQTNRPNHLYVTDITYIACGQRFYYLSAVQDLYNNEIVTWKLSKRNDLELVMKTVESMTAQRDVQGAILHSDQVY
;
A
#
# COMPACT_ATOMS: atom_id res chain seq x y z
N MET A 1 28.60 -22.43 14.73
CA MET A 1 29.11 -21.36 13.83
C MET A 1 30.50 -20.91 14.29
N LYS A 2 31.36 -20.39 13.38
CA LYS A 2 32.73 -19.92 13.72
C LYS A 2 32.77 -18.83 14.81
N THR A 3 31.73 -18.01 14.91
CA THR A 3 31.58 -16.95 15.93
C THR A 3 31.50 -17.49 17.36
N ALA A 4 30.69 -18.53 17.61
CA ALA A 4 30.58 -19.14 18.94
C ALA A 4 31.92 -19.72 19.43
N ARG A 5 32.73 -20.25 18.50
CA ARG A 5 34.09 -20.72 18.81
C ARG A 5 35.03 -19.57 19.20
N PHE A 6 34.90 -18.41 18.57
CA PHE A 6 35.66 -17.22 18.96
C PHE A 6 35.20 -16.64 20.31
N GLU A 7 33.90 -16.74 20.62
CA GLU A 7 33.35 -16.32 21.93
C GLU A 7 33.90 -17.18 23.06
N ALA A 8 33.89 -18.51 22.91
CA ALA A 8 34.50 -19.42 23.89
C ALA A 8 36.00 -19.16 24.10
N VAL A 9 36.76 -18.89 23.01
CA VAL A 9 38.17 -18.49 23.10
C VAL A 9 38.32 -17.16 23.85
N HIS A 10 37.39 -16.22 23.68
CA HIS A 10 37.45 -14.91 24.33
C HIS A 10 37.15 -14.97 25.83
N GLU A 11 36.22 -15.83 26.25
CA GLU A 11 35.86 -16.04 27.66
C GLU A 11 36.97 -16.74 28.46
N LEU A 12 37.75 -17.61 27.80
CA LEU A 12 38.83 -18.37 28.44
C LEU A 12 40.22 -17.73 28.29
N LYS A 13 40.33 -16.61 27.57
CA LYS A 13 41.61 -15.96 27.21
C LYS A 13 42.48 -15.59 28.42
N ASP A 14 41.86 -15.32 29.56
CA ASP A 14 42.53 -14.86 30.78
C ASP A 14 43.01 -16.05 31.65
N ARG A 15 42.52 -17.27 31.35
CA ARG A 15 42.88 -18.50 32.07
C ARG A 15 43.89 -19.37 31.32
N TYR A 16 43.91 -19.31 29.98
CA TYR A 16 44.75 -20.17 29.16
C TYR A 16 45.37 -19.42 27.98
N PRO A 17 46.56 -19.87 27.48
CA PRO A 17 47.17 -19.28 26.30
C PRO A 17 46.25 -19.32 25.07
N ILE A 18 46.13 -18.19 24.37
CA ILE A 18 45.30 -18.07 23.17
C ILE A 18 45.70 -19.09 22.10
N THR A 19 46.97 -19.46 22.00
CA THR A 19 47.49 -20.47 21.05
C THR A 19 46.85 -21.84 21.28
N TRP A 20 46.64 -22.25 22.52
CA TRP A 20 45.99 -23.51 22.87
C TRP A 20 44.49 -23.44 22.58
N LEU A 21 43.85 -22.36 23.03
CA LEU A 21 42.41 -22.16 22.86
C LEU A 21 41.98 -22.15 21.39
N VAL A 22 42.72 -21.46 20.51
CA VAL A 22 42.40 -21.44 19.07
C VAL A 22 42.64 -22.79 18.39
N CYS A 23 43.64 -23.55 18.85
CA CYS A 23 43.92 -24.91 18.37
C CYS A 23 42.77 -25.87 18.74
N ILE A 24 42.37 -25.89 20.02
CA ILE A 24 41.26 -26.71 20.53
C ILE A 24 39.95 -26.34 19.84
N ALA A 25 39.68 -25.05 19.71
CA ALA A 25 38.47 -24.56 19.05
C ALA A 25 38.49 -24.74 17.52
N LYS A 26 39.59 -25.23 16.93
CA LYS A 26 39.78 -25.42 15.48
C LYS A 26 39.49 -24.13 14.70
N VAL A 27 40.08 -23.01 15.13
CA VAL A 27 39.98 -21.70 14.48
C VAL A 27 41.36 -21.05 14.31
N SER A 28 41.50 -20.14 13.34
CA SER A 28 42.77 -19.45 13.14
C SER A 28 42.97 -18.31 14.15
N ARG A 29 44.22 -18.11 14.59
CA ARG A 29 44.62 -17.01 15.48
C ARG A 29 44.34 -15.64 14.86
N SER A 30 44.63 -15.48 13.57
CA SER A 30 44.33 -14.26 12.80
C SER A 30 42.82 -13.97 12.72
N GLY A 31 42.01 -15.02 12.56
CA GLY A 31 40.55 -14.93 12.58
C GLY A 31 40.01 -14.45 13.93
N TYR A 32 40.55 -14.97 15.04
CA TYR A 32 40.18 -14.54 16.39
C TYR A 32 40.47 -13.05 16.63
N TYR A 33 41.68 -12.57 16.31
CA TYR A 33 42.00 -11.15 16.51
C TYR A 33 41.19 -10.23 15.59
N LYS A 34 40.89 -10.66 14.35
CA LYS A 34 39.98 -9.92 13.45
C LYS A 34 38.57 -9.84 14.04
N TRP A 35 38.05 -10.94 14.57
CA TRP A 35 36.75 -10.99 15.26
C TRP A 35 36.73 -10.08 16.49
N ARG A 36 37.79 -10.13 17.32
CA ARG A 36 37.94 -9.28 18.51
C ARG A 36 37.97 -7.80 18.15
N LYS A 37 38.74 -7.42 17.13
CA LYS A 37 38.81 -6.02 16.65
C LYS A 37 37.46 -5.54 16.12
N ALA A 38 36.67 -6.42 15.51
CA ALA A 38 35.33 -6.12 14.99
C ALA A 38 34.24 -6.07 16.07
N GLN A 39 34.53 -6.41 17.33
CA GLN A 39 33.54 -6.49 18.42
C GLN A 39 32.75 -5.19 18.60
N ARG A 40 33.43 -4.04 18.65
CA ARG A 40 32.78 -2.73 18.80
C ARG A 40 31.80 -2.44 17.65
N ILE A 41 32.20 -2.74 16.42
CA ILE A 41 31.36 -2.54 15.22
C ILE A 41 30.13 -3.45 15.27
N ARG A 42 30.31 -4.71 15.69
CA ARG A 42 29.21 -5.67 15.86
C ARG A 42 28.20 -5.20 16.90
N MET A 43 28.66 -4.72 18.06
CA MET A 43 27.80 -4.20 19.13
C MET A 43 27.00 -2.99 18.66
N ALA A 44 27.65 -2.02 18.00
CA ALA A 44 26.97 -0.84 17.45
C ALA A 44 25.92 -1.21 16.40
N ARG A 45 26.21 -2.23 15.56
CA ARG A 45 25.23 -2.76 14.60
C ARG A 45 24.04 -3.41 15.29
N GLN A 46 24.28 -4.20 16.34
CA GLN A 46 23.21 -4.85 17.10
C GLN A 46 22.31 -3.83 17.79
N GLN A 47 22.89 -2.79 18.42
CA GLN A 47 22.12 -1.68 19.00
C GLN A 47 21.26 -0.98 17.95
N ARG A 48 21.82 -0.67 16.78
CA ARG A 48 21.05 -0.06 15.69
C ARG A 48 19.92 -0.96 15.18
N GLU A 49 20.15 -2.28 15.12
CA GLU A 49 19.10 -3.24 14.75
C GLU A 49 18.01 -3.31 15.81
N GLN A 50 18.37 -3.24 17.10
CA GLN A 50 17.42 -3.23 18.20
C GLN A 50 16.48 -2.01 18.15
N ILE A 51 17.04 -0.82 17.91
CA ILE A 51 16.24 0.41 17.71
C ILE A 51 15.25 0.21 16.55
N ILE A 52 15.72 -0.32 15.41
CA ILE A 52 14.84 -0.55 14.26
C ILE A 52 13.74 -1.58 14.59
N LYS A 53 14.04 -2.61 15.39
CA LYS A 53 13.03 -3.58 15.84
C LYS A 53 11.95 -2.94 16.70
N GLU A 54 12.33 -2.02 17.60
CA GLU A 54 11.38 -1.27 18.44
C GLU A 54 10.44 -0.40 17.58
N HIS A 55 10.98 0.31 16.59
CA HIS A 55 10.18 1.07 15.64
C HIS A 55 9.25 0.19 14.79
N ILE A 56 9.74 -0.95 14.29
CA ILE A 56 8.90 -1.94 13.58
C ILE A 56 7.73 -2.39 14.46
N MET A 57 7.99 -2.67 15.74
CA MET A 57 6.97 -3.12 16.69
C MET A 57 5.93 -2.02 16.94
N ALA A 58 6.36 -0.78 17.14
CA ALA A 58 5.46 0.37 17.32
C ALA A 58 4.57 0.61 16.09
N ILE A 59 5.16 0.61 14.89
CA ILE A 59 4.42 0.74 13.63
C ILE A 59 3.40 -0.39 13.50
N HIS A 60 3.83 -1.64 13.69
CA HIS A 60 2.96 -2.81 13.57
C HIS A 60 1.81 -2.80 14.60
N HIS A 61 2.06 -2.35 15.83
CA HIS A 61 1.03 -2.23 16.84
C HIS A 61 -0.07 -1.23 16.42
N SER A 62 0.32 -0.09 15.83
CA SER A 62 -0.63 0.90 15.32
C SER A 62 -1.35 0.47 14.03
N ARG A 63 -0.66 -0.30 13.18
CA ARG A 63 -1.12 -0.72 11.85
C ARG A 63 -0.81 -2.20 11.62
N PRO A 64 -1.56 -3.11 12.24
CA PRO A 64 -1.23 -4.54 12.21
C PRO A 64 -1.37 -5.16 10.81
N PHE A 65 -2.11 -4.51 9.91
CA PHE A 65 -2.28 -4.94 8.52
C PHE A 65 -1.11 -4.53 7.60
N ASP A 66 -0.19 -3.67 8.06
CA ASP A 66 0.94 -3.25 7.23
C ASP A 66 1.97 -4.38 7.12
N GLY A 67 2.27 -4.78 5.88
CA GLY A 67 3.37 -5.69 5.57
C GLY A 67 4.73 -5.01 5.55
N TYR A 68 5.79 -5.79 5.40
CA TYR A 68 7.16 -5.27 5.39
C TYR A 68 7.43 -4.16 4.34
N PRO A 69 6.77 -4.09 3.17
CA PRO A 69 6.97 -2.96 2.24
C PRO A 69 6.44 -1.64 2.82
N TRP A 70 5.26 -1.68 3.45
CA TRP A 70 4.65 -0.52 4.09
C TRP A 70 5.42 -0.08 5.33
N ILE A 71 5.85 -1.04 6.15
CA ILE A 71 6.71 -0.75 7.31
C ILE A 71 8.05 -0.15 6.86
N ALA A 72 8.64 -0.60 5.74
CA ALA A 72 9.85 0.02 5.20
C ALA A 72 9.64 1.48 4.77
N ILE A 73 8.47 1.82 4.20
CA ILE A 73 8.11 3.20 3.86
C ILE A 73 7.94 4.04 5.13
N ALA A 74 7.25 3.51 6.15
CA ALA A 74 7.06 4.19 7.43
C ALA A 74 8.40 4.48 8.12
N LEU A 75 9.29 3.49 8.21
CA LEU A 75 10.64 3.66 8.73
C LEU A 75 11.44 4.72 7.95
N LYS A 76 11.28 4.78 6.61
CA LYS A 76 11.92 5.82 5.80
C LYS A 76 11.40 7.22 6.13
N LYS A 77 10.10 7.35 6.42
CA LYS A 77 9.49 8.62 6.88
C LYS A 77 9.98 9.03 8.27
N GLU A 78 10.31 8.07 9.13
CA GLU A 78 10.93 8.30 10.43
C GLU A 78 12.46 8.56 10.34
N GLY A 79 13.03 8.63 9.13
CA GLY A 79 14.44 8.96 8.91
C GLY A 79 15.38 7.76 8.81
N PHE A 80 14.88 6.53 8.87
CA PHE A 80 15.70 5.33 8.71
C PHE A 80 15.97 5.02 7.23
N SER A 81 17.23 5.11 6.81
CA SER A 81 17.67 4.55 5.53
C SER A 81 17.85 3.03 5.65
N ILE A 82 16.81 2.27 5.29
CA ILE A 82 16.78 0.80 5.38
C ILE A 82 16.17 0.17 4.11
N ASN A 83 16.76 -0.93 3.66
CA ASN A 83 16.23 -1.73 2.55
C ASN A 83 15.08 -2.64 3.03
N HIS A 84 14.04 -2.78 2.20
CA HIS A 84 12.87 -3.64 2.48
C HIS A 84 13.24 -5.10 2.82
N LYS A 85 14.31 -5.68 2.23
CA LYS A 85 14.79 -7.02 2.57
C LYS A 85 15.30 -7.13 4.00
N ARG A 86 15.90 -6.05 4.52
CA ARG A 86 16.37 -5.98 5.90
C ARG A 86 15.19 -5.87 6.87
N VAL A 87 14.17 -5.08 6.52
CA VAL A 87 12.91 -5.01 7.28
C VAL A 87 12.24 -6.39 7.33
N TYR A 88 12.12 -7.06 6.19
CA TYR A 88 11.59 -8.42 6.12
C TYR A 88 12.32 -9.41 7.04
N ARG A 89 13.68 -9.42 7.01
CA ARG A 89 14.48 -10.26 7.92
C ARG A 89 14.19 -9.95 9.38
N LEU A 90 14.17 -8.67 9.77
CA LEU A 90 13.93 -8.27 11.16
C LEU A 90 12.52 -8.65 11.63
N MET A 91 11.50 -8.43 10.80
CA MET A 91 10.14 -8.87 11.09
C MET A 91 10.06 -10.39 11.27
N LYS A 92 10.74 -11.16 10.41
CA LYS A 92 10.79 -12.63 10.52
C LYS A 92 11.46 -13.08 11.82
N GLU A 93 12.55 -12.43 12.24
CA GLU A 93 13.19 -12.70 13.53
C GLU A 93 12.28 -12.39 14.74
N MET A 94 11.36 -11.44 14.59
CA MET A 94 10.40 -11.05 15.62
C MET A 94 9.07 -11.81 15.52
N ASN A 95 8.93 -12.74 14.58
CA ASN A 95 7.65 -13.40 14.24
C ASN A 95 6.50 -12.42 13.96
N ILE A 96 6.79 -11.25 13.40
CA ILE A 96 5.78 -10.25 13.00
C ILE A 96 5.33 -10.52 11.57
N GLN A 97 4.01 -10.59 11.37
CA GLN A 97 3.38 -10.77 10.06
C GLN A 97 2.20 -9.81 9.90
N SER A 98 1.93 -9.39 8.66
CA SER A 98 0.75 -8.57 8.36
C SER A 98 -0.52 -9.36 8.66
N ILE A 99 -1.43 -8.75 9.42
CA ILE A 99 -2.76 -9.28 9.67
C ILE A 99 -3.63 -8.97 8.45
N ILE A 100 -3.84 -9.98 7.61
CA ILE A 100 -4.75 -9.89 6.46
C ILE A 100 -6.18 -9.86 6.99
N ARG A 101 -6.89 -8.73 6.77
CA ARG A 101 -8.33 -8.66 7.04
C ARG A 101 -9.05 -9.65 6.12
N LYS A 102 -9.81 -10.60 6.68
CA LYS A 102 -10.72 -11.43 5.88
C LYS A 102 -11.68 -10.52 5.12
N LYS A 103 -11.76 -10.68 3.79
CA LYS A 103 -12.74 -9.99 2.96
C LYS A 103 -14.13 -10.38 3.47
N ARG A 104 -14.91 -9.42 4.00
CA ARG A 104 -16.30 -9.67 4.38
C ARG A 104 -17.05 -10.05 3.11
N ARG A 105 -17.79 -11.18 3.15
CA ARG A 105 -18.72 -11.52 2.07
C ARG A 105 -19.77 -10.40 2.03
N TYR A 106 -19.83 -9.70 0.91
CA TYR A 106 -20.91 -8.75 0.65
C TYR A 106 -22.16 -9.59 0.34
N PHE A 107 -23.09 -9.62 1.29
CA PHE A 107 -24.44 -10.11 1.04
C PHE A 107 -25.18 -8.95 0.38
N GLY A 108 -25.11 -8.90 -0.96
CA GLY A 108 -25.74 -7.82 -1.71
C GLY A 108 -27.23 -7.75 -1.43
N ARG A 109 -27.76 -6.53 -1.44
CA ARG A 109 -29.20 -6.34 -1.60
C ARG A 109 -29.54 -6.62 -3.06
N GLN A 110 -30.62 -7.36 -3.28
CA GLN A 110 -31.13 -7.61 -4.62
C GLN A 110 -31.56 -6.26 -5.20
N ALA A 111 -31.02 -5.86 -6.35
CA ALA A 111 -31.50 -4.66 -7.04
C ALA A 111 -32.99 -4.84 -7.31
N SER A 112 -33.80 -3.86 -6.92
CA SER A 112 -35.25 -3.89 -7.11
C SER A 112 -35.66 -3.89 -8.59
N VAL A 113 -34.77 -3.43 -9.49
CA VAL A 113 -34.99 -3.39 -10.93
C VAL A 113 -33.67 -3.68 -11.67
N VAL A 114 -33.57 -4.87 -12.27
CA VAL A 114 -32.49 -5.22 -13.19
C VAL A 114 -32.90 -4.73 -14.59
N LEU A 115 -32.41 -3.56 -14.99
CA LEU A 115 -32.53 -3.10 -16.38
C LEU A 115 -31.60 -3.94 -17.27
N PRO A 116 -32.01 -4.31 -18.49
CA PRO A 116 -31.13 -5.02 -19.41
C PRO A 116 -29.90 -4.16 -19.73
N ASN A 117 -28.70 -4.69 -19.48
CA ASN A 117 -27.46 -4.01 -19.77
C ASN A 117 -27.23 -3.95 -21.29
N ARG A 118 -27.67 -2.85 -21.91
CA ARG A 118 -27.50 -2.61 -23.35
C ARG A 118 -26.05 -2.37 -23.76
N LEU A 119 -25.22 -1.91 -22.82
CA LEU A 119 -23.80 -1.61 -23.07
C LEU A 119 -22.95 -2.88 -23.10
N ASN A 120 -23.29 -3.88 -22.27
CA ASN A 120 -22.56 -5.14 -22.12
C ASN A 120 -21.02 -5.00 -22.01
N ARG A 121 -20.55 -3.91 -21.39
CA ARG A 121 -19.12 -3.53 -21.28
C ARG A 121 -18.42 -3.19 -22.60
N GLU A 122 -19.18 -2.93 -23.66
CA GLU A 122 -18.70 -2.39 -24.92
C GLU A 122 -18.61 -0.86 -24.82
N PHE A 123 -17.51 -0.36 -24.25
CA PHE A 123 -17.27 1.07 -24.03
C PHE A 123 -16.63 1.78 -25.24
N GLN A 124 -16.74 1.21 -26.43
CA GLN A 124 -16.17 1.78 -27.66
C GLN A 124 -17.29 2.09 -28.64
N THR A 125 -17.26 3.31 -29.18
CA THR A 125 -18.15 3.75 -30.26
C THR A 125 -17.33 4.34 -31.39
N ASN A 126 -17.79 4.16 -32.63
CA ASN A 126 -17.13 4.68 -33.84
C ASN A 126 -17.69 6.05 -34.27
N ARG A 127 -18.63 6.61 -33.52
CA ARG A 127 -19.28 7.89 -33.84
C ARG A 127 -19.47 8.73 -32.58
N PRO A 128 -19.30 10.06 -32.67
CA PRO A 128 -19.61 10.99 -31.58
C PRO A 128 -21.12 10.98 -31.30
N ASN A 129 -21.48 11.41 -30.08
CA ASN A 129 -22.86 11.53 -29.62
C ASN A 129 -23.69 10.23 -29.63
N HIS A 130 -23.06 9.07 -29.74
CA HIS A 130 -23.78 7.79 -29.78
C HIS A 130 -23.89 7.15 -28.40
N LEU A 131 -22.83 7.25 -27.61
CA LEU A 131 -22.69 6.54 -26.35
C LEU A 131 -22.08 7.45 -25.29
N TYR A 132 -22.87 7.74 -24.28
CA TYR A 132 -22.49 8.57 -23.15
C TYR A 132 -22.44 7.76 -21.87
N VAL A 133 -21.50 8.11 -21.00
CA VAL A 133 -21.47 7.62 -19.61
C VAL A 133 -21.64 8.79 -18.66
N THR A 134 -22.34 8.56 -17.56
CA THR A 134 -22.46 9.53 -16.47
C THR A 134 -22.07 8.92 -15.15
N ASP A 135 -21.34 9.70 -14.36
CA ASP A 135 -20.95 9.34 -13.01
C ASP A 135 -21.08 10.56 -12.08
N ILE A 136 -21.24 10.27 -10.79
CA ILE A 136 -21.26 11.27 -9.73
C ILE A 136 -20.09 11.02 -8.81
N THR A 137 -19.18 11.99 -8.74
CA THR A 137 -18.04 11.96 -7.83
C THR A 137 -18.10 13.13 -6.86
N TYR A 138 -17.24 13.14 -5.84
CA TYR A 138 -17.12 14.24 -4.90
C TYR A 138 -15.77 14.94 -5.03
N ILE A 139 -15.79 16.26 -4.98
CA ILE A 139 -14.59 17.10 -5.04
C ILE A 139 -14.43 17.85 -3.72
N ALA A 140 -13.23 17.77 -3.14
CA ALA A 140 -12.87 18.51 -1.95
C ALA A 140 -12.64 19.99 -2.28
N CYS A 141 -13.23 20.88 -1.49
CA CYS A 141 -12.99 22.31 -1.56
C CYS A 141 -12.83 22.86 -0.13
N GLY A 142 -11.57 22.96 0.31
CA GLY A 142 -11.23 23.31 1.68
C GLY A 142 -11.79 22.30 2.69
N GLN A 143 -12.61 22.77 3.63
CA GLN A 143 -13.25 21.94 4.66
C GLN A 143 -14.61 21.35 4.21
N ARG A 144 -15.00 21.52 2.95
CA ARG A 144 -16.29 21.06 2.42
C ARG A 144 -16.07 20.19 1.19
N PHE A 145 -17.11 19.42 0.85
CA PHE A 145 -17.16 18.63 -0.38
C PHE A 145 -18.38 19.03 -1.21
N TYR A 146 -18.24 18.92 -2.52
CA TYR A 146 -19.31 19.12 -3.49
C TYR A 146 -19.44 17.88 -4.36
N TYR A 147 -20.65 17.54 -4.75
CA TYR A 147 -20.93 16.49 -5.72
C TYR A 147 -20.82 17.06 -7.12
N LEU A 148 -20.00 16.42 -7.95
CA LEU A 148 -19.85 16.68 -9.37
C LEU A 148 -20.57 15.57 -10.13
N SER A 149 -21.60 15.94 -10.87
CA SER A 149 -22.22 15.07 -11.88
C SER A 149 -21.65 15.47 -13.24
N ALA A 150 -21.10 14.50 -13.97
CA ALA A 150 -20.50 14.72 -15.27
C ALA A 150 -21.04 13.72 -16.29
N VAL A 151 -21.07 14.14 -17.56
CA VAL A 151 -21.39 13.27 -18.69
C VAL A 151 -20.22 13.30 -19.67
N GLN A 152 -19.75 12.12 -20.05
CA GLN A 152 -18.62 11.91 -20.96
C GLN A 152 -19.10 11.21 -22.23
N ASP A 153 -18.65 11.67 -23.39
CA ASP A 153 -18.78 10.96 -24.67
C ASP A 153 -17.67 9.91 -24.79
N LEU A 154 -18.04 8.65 -25.02
CA LEU A 154 -17.09 7.55 -25.14
C LEU A 154 -16.36 7.50 -26.49
N TYR A 155 -16.76 8.30 -27.48
CA TYR A 155 -16.06 8.38 -28.75
C TYR A 155 -14.66 9.00 -28.61
N ASN A 156 -14.58 10.15 -27.93
CA ASN A 156 -13.37 10.96 -27.82
C ASN A 156 -12.95 11.23 -26.36
N ASN A 157 -13.67 10.67 -25.37
CA ASN A 157 -13.48 10.93 -23.94
C ASN A 157 -13.70 12.39 -23.52
N GLU A 158 -14.47 13.15 -24.28
CA GLU A 158 -14.82 14.53 -23.96
C GLU A 158 -15.86 14.59 -22.84
N ILE A 159 -15.64 15.45 -21.84
CA ILE A 159 -16.68 15.82 -20.88
C ILE A 159 -17.63 16.82 -21.56
N VAL A 160 -18.80 16.34 -21.94
CA VAL A 160 -19.81 17.12 -22.67
C VAL A 160 -20.46 18.16 -21.78
N THR A 161 -20.76 17.80 -20.53
CA THR A 161 -21.35 18.70 -19.56
C THR A 161 -21.08 18.23 -18.13
N TRP A 162 -21.18 19.15 -17.19
CA TRP A 162 -21.05 18.87 -15.78
C TRP A 162 -21.82 19.89 -14.93
N LYS A 163 -22.22 19.47 -13.73
CA LYS A 163 -22.85 20.32 -12.71
C LYS A 163 -22.30 20.00 -11.32
N LEU A 164 -22.23 21.03 -10.48
CA LEU A 164 -21.86 20.92 -9.07
C LEU A 164 -23.08 21.15 -8.19
N SER A 165 -23.19 20.37 -7.12
CA SER A 165 -24.18 20.60 -6.06
C SER A 165 -23.60 20.28 -4.69
N LYS A 166 -24.22 20.84 -3.65
CA LYS A 166 -23.94 20.47 -2.25
C LYS A 166 -24.62 19.15 -1.85
N ARG A 167 -25.55 18.66 -2.68
CA ARG A 167 -26.36 17.47 -2.44
C ARG A 167 -26.23 16.48 -3.61
N ASN A 168 -26.23 15.20 -3.28
CA ASN A 168 -26.33 14.12 -4.26
C ASN A 168 -27.81 13.71 -4.37
N ASP A 169 -28.52 14.37 -5.28
CA ASP A 169 -29.95 14.18 -5.49
C ASP A 169 -30.28 14.04 -6.98
N LEU A 170 -31.52 13.63 -7.26
CA LEU A 170 -32.03 13.49 -8.62
C LEU A 170 -31.97 14.83 -9.37
N GLU A 171 -32.13 15.96 -8.68
CA GLU A 171 -32.08 17.29 -9.28
C GLU A 171 -30.73 17.59 -9.91
N LEU A 172 -29.62 17.23 -9.24
CA LEU A 172 -28.27 17.33 -9.81
C LEU A 172 -28.16 16.55 -11.12
N VAL A 173 -28.62 15.29 -11.13
CA VAL A 173 -28.54 14.40 -12.30
C VAL A 173 -29.36 14.95 -13.46
N MET A 174 -30.63 15.31 -13.19
CA MET A 174 -31.53 15.86 -14.21
C MET A 174 -30.97 17.13 -14.84
N LYS A 175 -30.45 18.06 -14.02
CA LYS A 175 -29.82 19.29 -14.53
C LYS A 175 -28.61 19.03 -15.42
N THR A 176 -27.82 18.01 -15.11
CA THR A 176 -26.68 17.63 -15.97
C THR A 176 -27.17 17.06 -17.30
N VAL A 177 -28.14 16.16 -17.28
CA VAL A 177 -28.71 15.54 -18.50
C VAL A 177 -29.43 16.57 -19.37
N GLU A 178 -30.27 17.42 -18.79
CA GLU A 178 -30.95 18.52 -19.51
C GLU A 178 -29.94 19.46 -20.18
N SER A 179 -28.84 19.77 -19.48
CA SER A 179 -27.77 20.59 -20.03
C SER A 179 -27.06 19.92 -21.20
N MET A 180 -26.96 18.59 -21.22
CA MET A 180 -26.41 17.84 -22.36
C MET A 180 -27.36 17.92 -23.56
N THR A 181 -28.64 17.62 -23.34
CA THR A 181 -29.66 17.58 -24.41
C THR A 181 -29.91 18.94 -25.05
N ALA A 182 -29.61 20.04 -24.34
CA ALA A 182 -29.67 21.39 -24.88
C ALA A 182 -28.46 21.75 -25.78
N GLN A 183 -27.33 21.05 -25.65
CA GLN A 183 -26.07 21.39 -26.34
C GLN A 183 -25.72 20.44 -27.48
N ARG A 184 -26.23 19.20 -27.46
CA ARG A 184 -25.91 18.16 -28.43
C ARG A 184 -27.19 17.54 -28.97
N ASP A 185 -27.15 17.12 -30.23
CA ASP A 185 -28.15 16.19 -30.76
C ASP A 185 -27.91 14.80 -30.15
N VAL A 186 -28.87 14.35 -29.35
CA VAL A 186 -28.82 13.09 -28.61
C VAL A 186 -29.83 12.06 -29.16
N GLN A 187 -30.39 12.31 -30.34
CA GLN A 187 -31.38 11.40 -30.92
C GLN A 187 -30.78 10.01 -31.16
N GLY A 188 -31.34 9.00 -30.50
CA GLY A 188 -30.85 7.62 -30.57
C GLY A 188 -29.57 7.35 -29.77
N ALA A 189 -29.10 8.32 -28.97
CA ALA A 189 -27.96 8.13 -28.09
C ALA A 189 -28.33 7.24 -26.89
N ILE A 190 -27.34 6.50 -26.38
CA ILE A 190 -27.47 5.70 -25.16
C ILE A 190 -26.71 6.43 -24.05
N LEU A 191 -27.41 6.70 -22.93
CA LEU A 191 -26.80 7.17 -21.69
C LEU A 191 -26.69 5.99 -20.71
N HIS A 192 -25.46 5.65 -20.32
CA HIS A 192 -25.18 4.61 -19.34
C HIS A 192 -24.78 5.24 -18.00
N SER A 193 -25.33 4.69 -16.91
CA SER A 193 -24.96 5.02 -15.54
C SER A 193 -24.79 3.73 -14.75
N ASP A 194 -23.77 3.67 -13.91
CA ASP A 194 -23.55 2.51 -13.06
C ASP A 194 -24.59 2.47 -11.92
N GLN A 195 -25.23 1.31 -11.76
CA GLN A 195 -26.13 1.08 -10.63
C GLN A 195 -25.29 0.80 -9.37
N VAL A 196 -25.23 1.78 -8.48
CA VAL A 196 -24.62 1.59 -7.15
C VAL A 196 -25.63 0.90 -6.24
N TYR A 197 -25.26 -0.27 -5.69
CA TYR A 197 -26.06 -1.09 -4.77
C TYR A 197 -25.95 -0.63 -3.30
#